data_AF-A0A6M3KN14-F1
#
_entry.id   AF-A0A6M3KN14-F1
#
_cell.length_a   1.000
_cell.length_b   1.000
_cell.length_c   1.000
_cell.angle_alpha   90.00
_cell.angle_beta   90.00
_cell.angle_gamma   90.00
#
_symmetry.space_group_name_H-M   'P 1'
#
loop_
_entity.id
_entity.type
_entity.pdbx_description
1 polymer ?
#
loop_
_entity_poly.entity_id
_entity_poly.type
_entity_poly.pdbx_seq_one_letter_code
_entity_poly.pdbx_strand_id
1 'polypeptide(L)'
;MGSSRVPEVLEMVGYAAYEAPDAIDAAAGGGIVSDVSLSTLSAGAMTVAAQPDYPRVLRAFLTDANASITSGTITIVGLDASGEAITDVLAITAAGVKDGVKAFAKVTSVTWALVTGTVTTTDDKIAIGQGKALGLPMVAGGIKPVLIKANFTNADDLASISQTYKTITIAGTLDATNSVEVWYRYQYLLKGHDLNA
;
A
#
# COMPACT_ATOMS: atom_id res chain seq x y z
N MET A 1 7.20 38.85 22.51
CA MET A 1 8.14 38.32 21.51
C MET A 1 7.93 36.81 21.47
N GLY A 2 7.29 36.29 20.42
CA GLY A 2 7.00 34.86 20.31
C GLY A 2 8.29 34.09 20.06
N SER A 3 8.62 33.13 20.92
CA SER A 3 9.72 32.21 20.69
C SER A 3 9.41 31.37 19.46
N SER A 4 10.17 31.57 18.37
CA SER A 4 10.11 30.70 17.19
C SER A 4 10.86 29.41 17.52
N ARG A 5 10.13 28.36 17.87
CA ARG A 5 10.70 27.03 18.11
C ARG A 5 11.09 26.45 16.75
N VAL A 6 12.39 26.38 16.46
CA VAL A 6 12.87 25.61 15.30
C VAL A 6 12.67 24.13 15.63
N PRO A 7 11.91 23.37 14.83
CA PRO A 7 11.74 21.94 15.07
C PRO A 7 13.09 21.26 14.90
N GLU A 8 13.52 20.53 15.93
CA GLU A 8 14.71 19.70 15.87
C GLU A 8 14.41 18.43 15.06
N VAL A 9 15.32 18.08 14.15
CA VAL A 9 15.20 16.92 13.28
C VAL A 9 16.25 15.90 13.67
N LEU A 10 15.82 14.68 14.01
CA LEU A 10 16.71 13.55 14.19
C LEU A 10 16.82 12.77 12.88
N GLU A 11 18.04 12.55 12.39
CA GLU A 11 18.30 11.62 11.31
C GLU A 11 18.51 10.21 11.88
N MET A 12 17.77 9.26 11.33
CA MET A 12 17.78 7.86 11.74
C MET A 12 18.15 6.97 10.55
N VAL A 13 18.66 5.78 10.83
CA VAL A 13 18.91 4.73 9.84
C VAL A 13 18.00 3.55 10.15
N GLY A 14 17.26 3.11 9.14
CA GLY A 14 16.43 1.92 9.17
C GLY A 14 17.07 0.78 8.37
N TYR A 15 16.79 -0.44 8.81
CA TYR A 15 17.06 -1.67 8.09
C TYR A 15 15.77 -2.49 8.06
N ALA A 16 15.44 -3.05 6.91
CA ALA A 16 14.32 -3.96 6.73
C ALA A 16 14.76 -5.17 5.91
N ALA A 17 14.35 -6.36 6.34
CA ALA A 17 14.49 -7.60 5.60
C ALA A 17 13.10 -8.21 5.41
N TYR A 18 12.76 -8.51 4.16
CA TYR A 18 11.54 -9.21 3.77
C TYR A 18 11.98 -10.56 3.22
N GLU A 19 11.77 -11.62 3.99
CA GLU A 19 12.14 -12.97 3.60
C GLU A 19 11.02 -13.58 2.78
N ALA A 20 11.31 -13.98 1.55
CA ALA A 20 10.36 -14.66 0.67
C ALA A 20 8.99 -13.94 0.58
N PRO A 21 8.92 -12.63 0.24
CA PRO A 21 7.64 -11.96 0.09
C PRO A 21 6.86 -12.60 -1.06
N ASP A 22 5.56 -12.76 -0.82
CA ASP A 22 4.62 -13.34 -1.74
C ASP A 22 4.67 -12.62 -3.09
N ALA A 23 4.44 -13.42 -4.13
CA ALA A 23 4.31 -12.90 -5.48
C ALA A 23 3.23 -11.82 -5.57
N ILE A 24 3.40 -10.91 -6.53
CA ILE A 24 2.34 -9.96 -6.84
C ILE A 24 1.12 -10.74 -7.34
N ASP A 25 -0.08 -10.30 -6.96
CA ASP A 25 -1.27 -10.81 -7.61
C ASP A 25 -1.32 -10.23 -9.03
N ALA A 26 -1.22 -11.12 -10.02
CA ALA A 26 -1.19 -10.74 -11.44
C ALA A 26 -2.60 -10.64 -12.05
N ALA A 27 -3.62 -11.22 -11.41
CA ALA A 27 -4.98 -11.31 -11.92
C ALA A 27 -6.01 -11.26 -10.79
N ALA A 28 -7.29 -11.20 -11.17
CA ALA A 28 -8.43 -11.32 -10.25
C ALA A 28 -8.44 -12.68 -9.52
N GLY A 29 -9.25 -12.79 -8.46
CA GLY A 29 -9.15 -13.86 -7.46
C GLY A 29 -8.22 -13.53 -6.29
N GLY A 30 -7.95 -12.23 -6.06
CA GLY A 30 -6.87 -11.69 -5.24
C GLY A 30 -6.71 -12.29 -3.84
N GLY A 31 -5.46 -12.29 -3.35
CA GLY A 31 -5.09 -12.97 -2.11
C GLY A 31 -5.67 -12.35 -0.83
N ILE A 32 -6.10 -11.08 -0.85
CA ILE A 32 -6.61 -10.36 0.34
C ILE A 32 -8.14 -10.39 0.41
N VAL A 33 -8.78 -10.05 -0.71
CA VAL A 33 -10.23 -10.16 -0.92
C VAL A 33 -10.44 -10.93 -2.21
N SER A 34 -11.06 -12.11 -2.09
CA SER A 34 -11.45 -12.93 -3.23
C SER A 34 -12.46 -12.20 -4.11
N ASP A 35 -12.75 -12.74 -5.30
CA ASP A 35 -13.77 -12.19 -6.19
C ASP A 35 -15.12 -11.99 -5.49
N VAL A 36 -15.56 -10.74 -5.43
CA VAL A 36 -16.90 -10.34 -4.98
C VAL A 36 -17.71 -9.93 -6.20
N SER A 37 -18.76 -10.69 -6.51
CA SER A 37 -19.71 -10.33 -7.57
C SER A 37 -20.47 -9.06 -7.22
N LEU A 38 -20.58 -8.15 -8.19
CA LEU A 38 -21.34 -6.92 -8.05
C LEU A 38 -22.81 -7.18 -8.38
N SER A 39 -23.70 -6.72 -7.51
CA SER A 39 -25.16 -6.77 -7.74
C SER A 39 -25.79 -5.40 -7.91
N THR A 40 -25.09 -4.33 -7.55
CA THR A 40 -25.50 -2.94 -7.71
C THR A 40 -24.29 -2.07 -8.01
N LEU A 41 -24.50 -0.77 -8.28
CA LEU A 41 -23.44 0.25 -8.27
C LEU A 41 -23.33 0.94 -6.90
N SER A 42 -24.30 0.75 -6.00
CA SER A 42 -24.32 1.39 -4.69
C SER A 42 -23.20 0.86 -3.80
N ALA A 43 -22.65 1.70 -2.91
CA ALA A 43 -21.53 1.31 -2.08
C ALA A 43 -21.73 -0.03 -1.33
N GLY A 44 -20.71 -0.86 -1.34
CA GLY A 44 -20.70 -2.19 -0.70
C GLY A 44 -19.44 -2.41 0.12
N ALA A 45 -19.56 -3.24 1.16
CA ALA A 45 -18.43 -3.72 1.94
C ALA A 45 -17.99 -5.09 1.43
N MET A 46 -16.69 -5.37 1.49
CA MET A 46 -16.12 -6.65 1.10
C MET A 46 -15.51 -7.35 2.30
N THR A 47 -15.54 -8.69 2.30
CA THR A 47 -14.94 -9.48 3.37
C THR A 47 -13.44 -9.60 3.13
N VAL A 48 -12.64 -9.16 4.10
CA VAL A 48 -11.19 -9.33 4.10
C VAL A 48 -10.87 -10.75 4.54
N ALA A 49 -10.37 -11.58 3.61
CA ALA A 49 -10.12 -13.01 3.83
C ALA A 49 -8.69 -13.29 4.30
N ALA A 50 -7.72 -12.47 3.90
CA ALA A 50 -6.33 -12.57 4.34
C ALA A 50 -5.73 -11.19 4.63
N GLN A 51 -4.48 -11.19 5.06
CA GLN A 51 -3.68 -10.00 5.31
C GLN A 51 -2.43 -10.04 4.43
N PRO A 52 -1.84 -8.87 4.13
CA PRO A 52 -0.54 -8.84 3.46
C PRO A 52 0.51 -9.59 4.27
N ASP A 53 1.38 -10.32 3.58
CA ASP A 53 2.52 -11.03 4.15
C ASP A 53 3.51 -10.09 4.85
N TYR A 54 3.73 -8.94 4.23
CA TYR A 54 4.48 -7.80 4.73
C TYR A 54 3.71 -6.51 4.46
N PRO A 55 4.04 -5.40 5.15
CA PRO A 55 3.49 -4.10 4.77
C PRO A 55 3.75 -3.85 3.28
N ARG A 56 2.70 -3.70 2.47
CA ARG A 56 2.83 -3.48 1.02
C ARG A 56 1.62 -2.81 0.42
N VAL A 57 1.81 -2.19 -0.75
CA VAL A 57 0.70 -1.60 -1.51
C VAL A 57 -0.24 -2.71 -1.97
N LEU A 58 -1.53 -2.41 -2.03
CA LEU A 58 -2.54 -3.35 -2.53
C LEU A 58 -2.98 -2.97 -3.93
N ARG A 59 -3.50 -3.94 -4.66
CA ARG A 59 -4.03 -3.75 -6.01
C ARG A 59 -5.49 -4.15 -6.03
N ALA A 60 -6.31 -3.36 -6.70
CA ALA A 60 -7.68 -3.72 -6.99
C ALA A 60 -7.81 -4.25 -8.42
N PHE A 61 -8.66 -5.24 -8.58
CA PHE A 61 -9.05 -5.81 -9.86
C PHE A 61 -10.53 -5.56 -10.04
N LEU A 62 -10.90 -4.83 -11.09
CA LEU A 62 -12.28 -4.69 -11.53
C LEU A 62 -12.46 -5.50 -12.81
N THR A 63 -13.23 -6.58 -12.73
CA THR A 63 -13.80 -7.27 -13.89
C THR A 63 -15.13 -6.62 -14.21
N ASP A 64 -15.26 -6.15 -15.45
CA ASP A 64 -16.48 -5.56 -16.00
C ASP A 64 -16.70 -6.21 -17.37
N ALA A 65 -17.58 -7.21 -17.40
CA ALA A 65 -17.77 -8.08 -18.55
C ALA A 65 -18.47 -7.36 -19.70
N ASN A 66 -19.24 -6.31 -19.40
CA ASN A 66 -19.98 -5.53 -20.39
C ASN A 66 -19.30 -4.18 -20.73
N ALA A 67 -18.17 -3.87 -20.09
CA ALA A 67 -17.36 -2.66 -20.29
C ALA A 67 -18.15 -1.34 -20.09
N SER A 68 -19.11 -1.34 -19.18
CA SER A 68 -19.95 -0.15 -18.91
C SER A 68 -19.53 0.64 -17.67
N ILE A 69 -18.81 0.02 -16.73
CA ILE A 69 -18.38 0.64 -15.47
C ILE A 69 -17.22 1.59 -15.76
N THR A 70 -17.51 2.88 -15.65
CA THR A 70 -16.60 3.96 -16.10
C THR A 70 -16.16 4.89 -14.98
N SER A 71 -16.79 4.82 -13.80
CA SER A 71 -16.37 5.61 -12.65
C SER A 71 -16.75 4.98 -11.32
N GLY A 72 -15.91 5.24 -10.32
CA GLY A 72 -16.14 4.82 -8.95
C GLY A 72 -14.89 4.90 -8.10
N THR A 73 -14.96 4.36 -6.89
CA THR A 73 -13.83 4.22 -6.00
C THR A 73 -13.82 2.87 -5.31
N ILE A 74 -12.62 2.43 -4.96
CA ILE A 74 -12.39 1.37 -3.98
C ILE A 74 -11.62 2.01 -2.84
N THR A 75 -12.16 1.91 -1.63
CA THR A 75 -11.56 2.48 -0.42
C THR A 75 -11.03 1.35 0.44
N ILE A 76 -9.76 1.41 0.78
CA ILE A 76 -9.06 0.45 1.64
C ILE A 76 -8.65 1.20 2.90
N VAL A 77 -9.04 0.68 4.06
CA VAL A 77 -8.69 1.22 5.37
C VAL A 77 -7.91 0.17 6.14
N GLY A 78 -6.89 0.61 6.87
CA GLY A 78 -6.04 -0.28 7.61
C GLY A 78 -4.96 0.43 8.42
N LEU A 79 -3.90 -0.31 8.73
CA LEU A 79 -2.73 0.16 9.46
C LEU A 79 -1.49 0.05 8.56
N ASP A 80 -0.58 1.00 8.68
CA ASP A 80 0.74 0.96 8.05
C ASP A 80 1.75 0.13 8.87
N ALA A 81 3.00 0.08 8.40
CA ALA A 81 4.09 -0.64 9.06
C ALA A 81 4.44 -0.12 10.48
N SER A 82 4.03 1.10 10.82
CA SER A 82 4.22 1.72 12.15
C SER A 82 2.99 1.58 13.05
N GLY A 83 1.90 1.00 12.55
CA GLY A 83 0.62 0.87 13.25
C GLY A 83 -0.27 2.11 13.16
N GLU A 84 0.08 3.10 12.32
CA GLU A 84 -0.75 4.28 12.09
C GLU A 84 -1.92 3.95 11.16
N ALA A 85 -3.12 4.45 11.48
CA ALA A 85 -4.28 4.26 10.64
C ALA A 85 -4.14 5.02 9.32
N ILE A 86 -4.36 4.32 8.22
CA ILE A 86 -4.27 4.86 6.85
C ILE A 86 -5.48 4.45 6.01
N THR A 87 -5.80 5.29 5.04
CA THR A 87 -6.84 5.05 4.03
C THR A 87 -6.26 5.30 2.65
N ASP A 88 -6.44 4.35 1.73
CA ASP A 88 -6.15 4.52 0.31
C ASP A 88 -7.46 4.49 -0.49
N VAL A 89 -7.57 5.38 -1.47
CA VAL A 89 -8.78 5.51 -2.31
C VAL A 89 -8.36 5.37 -3.76
N LEU A 90 -8.69 4.24 -4.35
CA LEU A 90 -8.38 3.90 -5.72
C LEU A 90 -9.51 4.41 -6.61
N ALA A 91 -9.21 5.38 -7.48
CA ALA A 91 -10.15 5.83 -8.48
C ALA A 91 -10.32 4.77 -9.57
N ILE A 92 -11.56 4.37 -9.80
CA ILE A 92 -11.95 3.53 -10.93
C ILE A 92 -12.35 4.46 -12.06
N THR A 93 -11.70 4.29 -13.22
CA THR A 93 -12.01 5.00 -14.47
C THR A 93 -12.34 4.07 -15.62
N ALA A 94 -12.04 2.78 -15.45
CA ALA A 94 -12.34 1.68 -16.35
C ALA A 94 -12.03 0.36 -15.62
N ALA A 95 -12.50 -0.75 -16.19
CA ALA A 95 -12.11 -2.09 -15.82
C ALA A 95 -10.58 -2.30 -15.83
N GLY A 96 -10.12 -3.34 -15.15
CA GLY A 96 -8.73 -3.76 -15.09
C GLY A 96 -8.09 -3.57 -13.72
N VAL A 97 -6.77 -3.50 -13.71
CA VAL A 97 -5.97 -3.47 -12.48
C VAL A 97 -5.63 -2.03 -12.09
N LYS A 98 -5.80 -1.72 -10.81
CA LYS A 98 -5.43 -0.42 -10.22
C LYS A 98 -4.53 -0.64 -9.01
N ASP A 99 -3.31 -0.13 -9.10
CA ASP A 99 -2.36 -0.11 -8.00
C ASP A 99 -2.71 0.99 -7.00
N GLY A 100 -2.73 0.63 -5.72
CA GLY A 100 -2.67 1.58 -4.64
C GLY A 100 -1.27 2.17 -4.48
N VAL A 101 -1.20 3.17 -3.61
CA VAL A 101 0.02 3.91 -3.35
C VAL A 101 0.46 3.78 -1.90
N LYS A 102 -0.45 3.47 -0.97
CA LYS A 102 -0.13 3.30 0.45
C LYS A 102 0.08 1.83 0.78
N ALA A 103 1.11 1.56 1.58
CA ALA A 103 1.41 0.21 2.03
C ALA A 103 0.65 -0.12 3.33
N PHE A 104 -0.06 -1.23 3.33
CA PHE A 104 -0.83 -1.72 4.48
C PHE A 104 -0.12 -2.91 5.11
N ALA A 105 0.15 -2.83 6.40
CA ALA A 105 0.55 -3.98 7.23
C ALA A 105 -0.67 -4.80 7.66
N LYS A 106 -1.82 -4.14 7.82
CA LYS A 106 -3.10 -4.76 8.15
C LYS A 106 -4.24 -4.03 7.48
N VAL A 107 -5.14 -4.75 6.83
CA VAL A 107 -6.39 -4.24 6.27
C VAL A 107 -7.52 -4.50 7.26
N THR A 108 -8.29 -3.46 7.57
CA THR A 108 -9.43 -3.52 8.49
C THR A 108 -10.77 -3.38 7.77
N SER A 109 -10.79 -2.71 6.63
CA SER A 109 -12.01 -2.55 5.82
C SER A 109 -11.65 -2.36 4.36
N VAL A 110 -12.45 -2.97 3.49
CA VAL A 110 -12.49 -2.62 2.08
C VAL A 110 -13.92 -2.38 1.67
N THR A 111 -14.14 -1.23 1.03
CA THR A 111 -15.43 -0.87 0.45
C THR A 111 -15.24 -0.42 -0.99
N TRP A 112 -16.32 -0.49 -1.76
CA TRP A 112 -16.38 0.05 -3.10
C TRP A 112 -17.59 0.96 -3.22
N ALA A 113 -17.56 1.89 -4.18
CA ALA A 113 -18.70 2.71 -4.58
C ALA A 113 -18.56 3.03 -6.07
N LEU A 114 -19.43 2.48 -6.91
CA LEU A 114 -19.43 2.74 -8.34
C LEU A 114 -20.49 3.80 -8.67
N VAL A 115 -20.22 4.66 -9.65
CA VAL A 115 -21.07 5.82 -9.91
C VAL A 115 -21.71 5.75 -11.30
N THR A 116 -21.03 5.16 -12.28
CA THR A 116 -21.52 5.06 -13.65
C THR A 116 -21.32 3.66 -14.22
N GLY A 117 -22.29 3.21 -15.03
CA GLY A 117 -22.27 1.94 -15.75
C GLY A 117 -23.53 1.11 -15.50
N THR A 118 -23.42 -0.18 -15.79
CA THR A 118 -24.44 -1.20 -15.53
C THR A 118 -23.75 -2.45 -15.00
N VAL A 119 -24.28 -3.00 -13.91
CA VAL A 119 -23.76 -4.25 -13.36
C VAL A 119 -24.51 -5.44 -13.96
N THR A 120 -23.76 -6.37 -14.49
CA THR A 120 -24.18 -7.73 -14.81
C THR A 120 -23.82 -8.61 -13.61
N THR A 121 -24.85 -8.97 -12.85
CA THR A 121 -24.73 -9.88 -11.70
C THR A 121 -23.97 -11.14 -12.11
N THR A 122 -23.00 -11.55 -11.28
CA THR A 122 -22.06 -12.68 -11.43
C THR A 122 -20.83 -12.46 -12.30
N ASP A 123 -20.93 -11.67 -13.36
CA ASP A 123 -19.81 -11.49 -14.31
C ASP A 123 -18.93 -10.30 -13.94
N ASP A 124 -19.52 -9.26 -13.36
CA ASP A 124 -18.75 -8.12 -12.84
C ASP A 124 -18.29 -8.39 -11.42
N LYS A 125 -17.01 -8.17 -11.17
CA LYS A 125 -16.34 -8.58 -9.93
C LYS A 125 -15.33 -7.56 -9.47
N ILE A 126 -15.18 -7.44 -8.16
CA ILE A 126 -14.06 -6.74 -7.53
C ILE A 126 -13.26 -7.73 -6.68
N ALA A 127 -11.94 -7.67 -6.79
CA ALA A 127 -11.01 -8.40 -5.91
C ALA A 127 -9.87 -7.47 -5.46
N ILE A 128 -9.22 -7.83 -4.35
CA ILE A 128 -8.05 -7.12 -3.82
C ILE A 128 -6.92 -8.11 -3.65
N GLY A 129 -5.77 -7.76 -4.20
CA GLY A 129 -4.56 -8.53 -4.11
C GLY A 129 -3.36 -7.73 -3.67
N GLN A 130 -2.22 -8.43 -3.60
CA GLN A 130 -0.95 -7.90 -3.17
C GLN A 130 -0.23 -7.17 -4.33
N GLY A 131 0.32 -5.99 -4.04
CA GLY A 131 1.06 -5.18 -5.01
C GLY A 131 2.58 -5.29 -4.89
N LYS A 132 3.31 -4.67 -5.82
CA LYS A 132 4.77 -4.84 -5.94
C LYS A 132 5.57 -4.07 -4.88
N ALA A 133 5.09 -2.91 -4.44
CA ALA A 133 5.85 -2.03 -3.55
C ALA A 133 5.67 -2.41 -2.07
N LEU A 134 6.78 -2.60 -1.36
CA LEU A 134 6.83 -2.93 0.06
C LEU A 134 6.90 -1.64 0.91
N GLY A 135 6.26 -1.62 2.06
CA GLY A 135 6.23 -0.50 3.00
C GLY A 135 7.41 -0.55 3.95
N LEU A 136 8.15 0.55 4.05
CA LEU A 136 9.33 0.64 4.92
C LEU A 136 8.91 0.82 6.39
N PRO A 137 9.38 -0.03 7.32
CA PRO A 137 9.10 0.13 8.74
C PRO A 137 9.81 1.37 9.29
N MET A 138 9.09 2.25 9.95
CA MET A 138 9.67 3.47 10.52
C MET A 138 9.03 3.71 11.88
N VAL A 139 9.69 4.50 12.73
CA VAL A 139 9.00 5.06 13.89
C VAL A 139 7.78 5.86 13.41
N ALA A 140 6.68 5.81 14.18
CA ALA A 140 5.50 6.62 13.94
C ALA A 140 5.90 8.10 13.73
N GLY A 141 5.32 8.76 12.73
CA GLY A 141 5.74 10.11 12.33
C GLY A 141 7.08 10.23 11.58
N GLY A 142 7.77 9.14 11.26
CA GLY A 142 8.95 9.14 10.40
C GLY A 142 8.63 9.62 8.97
N ILE A 143 9.51 10.43 8.40
CA ILE A 143 9.33 11.08 7.08
C ILE A 143 10.58 10.98 6.21
N LYS A 144 10.40 11.23 4.90
CA LYS A 144 11.48 11.35 3.90
C LYS A 144 12.49 10.19 3.93
N PRO A 145 12.04 8.94 3.77
CA PRO A 145 12.97 7.83 3.65
C PRO A 145 13.81 8.00 2.39
N VAL A 146 15.12 7.81 2.50
CA VAL A 146 16.07 7.85 1.37
C VAL A 146 16.84 6.54 1.35
N LEU A 147 16.84 5.89 0.19
CA LEU A 147 17.55 4.63 -0.02
C LEU A 147 19.06 4.82 0.15
N ILE A 148 19.69 3.96 0.93
CA ILE A 148 21.14 3.83 1.03
C ILE A 148 21.58 2.65 0.17
N LYS A 149 20.93 1.51 0.35
CA LYS A 149 21.21 0.26 -0.36
C LYS A 149 19.98 -0.63 -0.38
N ALA A 150 19.78 -1.37 -1.46
CA ALA A 150 18.86 -2.50 -1.51
C ALA A 150 19.57 -3.73 -2.08
N ASN A 151 19.25 -4.90 -1.55
CA ASN A 151 19.61 -6.18 -2.14
C ASN A 151 18.35 -6.94 -2.54
N PHE A 152 18.45 -7.69 -3.63
CA PHE A 152 17.48 -8.70 -4.04
C PHE A 152 18.21 -10.02 -4.25
N THR A 153 17.88 -11.04 -3.47
CA THR A 153 18.51 -12.38 -3.53
C THR A 153 20.04 -12.32 -3.46
N ASN A 154 20.56 -11.58 -2.47
CA ASN A 154 22.00 -11.38 -2.22
C ASN A 154 22.77 -10.61 -3.30
N ALA A 155 22.09 -9.94 -4.23
CA ALA A 155 22.71 -9.05 -5.21
C ALA A 155 22.20 -7.61 -5.04
N ASP A 156 23.03 -6.62 -5.37
CA ASP A 156 22.62 -5.21 -5.32
C ASP A 156 21.44 -4.98 -6.29
N ASP A 157 20.38 -4.30 -5.82
CA ASP A 157 19.20 -3.97 -6.61
C ASP A 157 19.09 -2.45 -6.84
N LEU A 158 18.66 -2.04 -8.04
CA LEU A 158 18.38 -0.65 -8.38
C LEU A 158 16.98 -0.24 -7.95
N ALA A 159 16.64 -0.53 -6.69
CA ALA A 159 15.33 -0.29 -6.14
C ALA A 159 14.95 1.20 -6.18
N SER A 160 13.67 1.48 -6.29
CA SER A 160 13.12 2.83 -6.21
C SER A 160 12.38 3.06 -4.91
N ILE A 161 12.52 4.25 -4.33
CA ILE A 161 11.89 4.63 -3.07
C ILE A 161 10.85 5.74 -3.29
N SER A 162 9.67 5.60 -2.69
CA SER A 162 8.71 6.68 -2.58
C SER A 162 8.86 7.35 -1.23
N GLN A 163 9.35 8.59 -1.22
CA GLN A 163 9.43 9.38 0.02
C GLN A 163 8.05 9.72 0.56
N THR A 164 7.08 9.96 -0.34
CA THR A 164 5.71 10.33 -0.01
C THR A 164 4.95 9.18 0.63
N TYR A 165 5.09 7.98 0.06
CA TYR A 165 4.32 6.81 0.48
C TYR A 165 5.10 5.85 1.38
N LYS A 166 6.38 6.14 1.62
CA LYS A 166 7.27 5.34 2.47
C LYS A 166 7.37 3.90 1.98
N THR A 167 7.46 3.71 0.67
CA THR A 167 7.54 2.40 0.03
C THR A 167 8.82 2.22 -0.76
N ILE A 168 9.19 0.97 -1.00
CA ILE A 168 10.27 0.56 -1.89
C ILE A 168 9.73 -0.39 -2.97
N THR A 169 10.16 -0.19 -4.21
CA THR A 169 9.88 -1.11 -5.33
C THR A 169 11.18 -1.67 -5.83
N ILE A 170 11.33 -2.99 -5.69
CA ILE A 170 12.48 -3.76 -6.17
C ILE A 170 12.38 -3.96 -7.68
N ALA A 171 13.52 -3.98 -8.39
CA ALA A 171 13.53 -4.18 -9.83
C ALA A 171 13.10 -5.61 -10.20
N GLY A 172 13.59 -6.60 -9.44
CA GLY A 172 13.26 -8.02 -9.56
C GLY A 172 11.77 -8.39 -9.36
N THR A 173 11.50 -9.69 -9.43
CA THR A 173 10.15 -10.27 -9.29
C THR A 173 10.01 -10.95 -7.94
N LEU A 174 9.08 -10.48 -7.10
CA LEU A 174 8.72 -11.16 -5.87
C LEU A 174 8.02 -12.49 -6.22
N ASP A 175 8.43 -13.58 -5.59
CA ASP A 175 8.03 -14.95 -5.97
C ASP A 175 7.94 -15.93 -4.78
N ALA A 176 7.78 -15.42 -3.56
CA ALA A 176 7.78 -16.20 -2.32
C ALA A 176 9.04 -17.05 -2.10
N THR A 177 10.15 -16.74 -2.78
CA THR A 177 11.43 -17.44 -2.64
C THR A 177 12.58 -16.47 -2.42
N ASN A 178 12.59 -15.37 -3.17
CA ASN A 178 13.65 -14.36 -3.10
C ASN A 178 13.54 -13.51 -1.82
N SER A 179 14.67 -13.01 -1.31
CA SER A 179 14.67 -12.09 -0.16
C SER A 179 14.98 -10.66 -0.59
N VAL A 180 14.43 -9.69 0.14
CA VAL A 180 14.65 -8.26 -0.07
C VAL A 180 15.27 -7.67 1.20
N GLU A 181 16.44 -7.05 1.07
CA GLU A 181 17.07 -6.32 2.17
C GLU A 181 17.22 -4.85 1.82
N VAL A 182 16.93 -3.95 2.76
CA VAL A 182 16.91 -2.52 2.50
C VAL A 182 17.52 -1.78 3.67
N TRP A 183 18.48 -0.90 3.35
CA TRP A 183 19.02 0.10 4.26
C TRP A 183 18.60 1.48 3.77
N TYR A 184 18.07 2.30 4.66
CA TYR A 184 17.58 3.62 4.33
C TYR A 184 17.80 4.57 5.50
N ARG A 185 17.91 5.86 5.22
CA ARG A 185 17.85 6.91 6.23
C ARG A 185 16.48 7.55 6.24
N TYR A 186 16.08 8.12 7.36
CA TYR A 186 14.85 8.90 7.45
C TYR A 186 14.94 9.96 8.55
N GLN A 187 13.98 10.89 8.53
CA GLN A 187 13.91 11.98 9.49
C GLN A 187 12.75 11.76 10.48
N TYR A 188 12.98 12.13 11.74
CA TYR A 188 11.95 12.20 12.77
C TYR A 188 11.94 13.60 13.38
N LEU A 189 10.76 14.21 13.44
CA LEU A 189 10.56 15.53 14.01
C LEU A 189 10.35 15.40 15.52
N LEU A 190 11.26 15.94 16.31
CA LEU A 190 11.07 15.99 17.76
C LEU A 190 9.99 17.03 18.07
N LYS A 191 9.04 16.67 18.94
CA LYS A 191 8.15 17.67 19.53
C LYS A 191 9.04 18.64 20.31
N GLY A 192 8.99 19.93 19.97
CA GLY A 192 9.83 20.94 20.61
C GLY A 192 9.75 20.80 22.14
N HIS A 193 10.90 20.75 22.79
CA HIS A 193 11.03 20.91 24.24
C HIS A 193 11.15 22.41 24.53
N ASP A 194 10.56 22.90 25.62
CA ASP A 194 10.67 24.33 25.95
C ASP A 194 12.04 24.49 26.61
N LEU A 195 12.96 25.19 25.94
CA LEU A 195 14.34 25.41 26.40
C LEU A 195 14.45 26.29 27.66
N ASN A 196 13.33 26.62 28.30
CA ASN A 196 13.25 27.54 29.44
C ASN A 196 12.65 26.86 30.69
N ALA A 197 13.24 25.74 31.12
CA ALA A 197 12.99 25.16 32.44
C ALA A 197 14.19 25.38 33.35
#